data_AF-A0A9W9TFQ4-F1
#
_entry.id   AF-A0A9W9TFQ4-F1
#
_cell.length_a   1.000
_cell.length_b   1.000
_cell.length_c   1.000
_cell.angle_alpha   90.00
_cell.angle_beta   90.00
_cell.angle_gamma   90.00
#
_symmetry.space_group_name_H-M   'P 1'
#
loop_
_entity.id
_entity.type
_entity.pdbx_description
1 polymer ?
#
loop_
_entity_poly.entity_id
_entity_poly.type
_entity_poly.pdbx_seq_one_letter_code
_entity_poly.pdbx_strand_id
1 'polypeptide(L)'
;ELGGQSQTSLAEDVAVTVAVYICGWSCGSNQNKPTFFKTPPQTTSPPRLNTPIMLLDEDPGTLIHHTIGNFNIHPDKQAVTRINDSLSTLQQSRDLRIRDAESSLRKLSRHLNSLTTQHEEAIAVHDSGKHAAEIVELDTKKFRIAKAASELEIESERLESELEMLKERLADLESQGLEGDEATRREREADDATILRLKIFRSLGIDIEPDEAGNFNRAVIRNSRKGDVHVVNIDPKFSRFFYSNYFWSTMQG
;
A
#
# COMPACT_ATOMS: atom_id res chain seq x y z
N GLU A 1 8.51 -1.78 -2.27
CA GLU A 1 9.45 -1.05 -3.16
C GLU A 1 9.45 0.41 -2.68
N LEU A 2 10.50 1.09 -2.27
CA LEU A 2 11.96 0.99 -2.37
C LEU A 2 12.54 1.53 -1.05
N GLY A 3 13.53 0.86 -0.46
CA GLY A 3 14.19 1.34 0.74
C GLY A 3 15.48 0.58 0.98
N GLY A 4 16.58 1.05 0.41
CA GLY A 4 17.88 0.39 0.58
C GLY A 4 18.98 0.98 -0.28
N GLN A 5 19.39 2.23 -0.03
CA GLN A 5 20.70 2.74 -0.47
C GLN A 5 21.14 3.88 0.44
N SER A 6 22.04 3.62 1.40
CA SER A 6 23.02 4.60 1.93
C SER A 6 23.89 4.00 3.06
N GLN A 7 24.64 2.94 2.77
CA GLN A 7 25.70 2.45 3.69
C GLN A 7 27.08 2.26 3.03
N THR A 8 27.29 2.70 1.79
CA THR A 8 28.58 2.45 1.09
C THR A 8 29.55 3.63 1.07
N SER A 9 29.20 4.82 1.53
CA SER A 9 30.09 6.00 1.39
C SER A 9 31.06 6.26 2.54
N LEU A 10 30.98 5.52 3.65
CA LEU A 10 31.84 5.71 4.82
C LEU A 10 33.08 4.79 4.86
N ALA A 11 33.14 3.80 3.97
CA ALA A 11 34.26 2.85 3.91
C ALA A 11 35.42 3.30 3.00
N GLU A 12 35.18 4.21 2.05
CA GLU A 12 36.24 4.68 1.13
C GLU A 12 37.10 5.81 1.70
N ASP A 13 36.59 6.63 2.63
CA ASP A 13 37.33 7.77 3.19
C ASP A 13 38.38 7.39 4.25
N VAL A 14 38.23 6.22 4.88
CA VAL A 14 39.21 5.74 5.88
C VAL A 14 40.45 5.13 5.20
N ALA A 15 40.31 4.60 3.98
CA ALA A 15 41.42 3.99 3.23
C ALA A 15 42.42 5.04 2.70
N VAL A 16 41.96 6.25 2.35
CA VAL A 16 42.83 7.32 1.84
C VAL A 16 43.66 7.96 2.95
N THR A 17 43.16 7.96 4.18
CA THR A 17 43.84 8.61 5.32
C THR A 17 44.98 7.76 5.89
N VAL A 18 44.94 6.42 5.75
CA VAL A 18 46.00 5.52 6.25
C VAL A 18 47.19 5.42 5.28
N ALA A 19 46.97 5.64 3.97
CA ALA A 19 48.04 5.58 2.96
C ALA A 19 49.06 6.74 3.08
N VAL A 20 48.66 7.90 3.62
CA VAL A 20 49.54 9.07 3.76
C VAL A 20 50.52 8.93 4.94
N TYR A 21 50.18 8.11 5.95
CA TYR A 21 51.01 7.99 7.15
C TYR A 21 52.16 6.96 7.05
N ILE A 22 52.15 6.08 6.05
CA ILE A 22 53.16 5.01 5.90
C ILE A 22 54.26 5.37 4.88
N CYS A 23 54.03 6.34 3.99
CA CYS A 23 55.00 6.69 2.93
C CYS A 23 56.04 7.76 3.31
N GLY A 24 55.97 8.33 4.52
CA GLY A 24 56.83 9.45 4.94
C GLY A 24 58.22 9.09 5.47
N TRP A 25 58.60 7.81 5.51
CA TRP A 25 59.81 7.35 6.23
C TRP A 25 60.82 6.57 5.38
N SER A 26 60.84 6.78 4.06
CA SER A 26 61.86 6.14 3.21
C SER A 26 62.23 6.98 2.00
N CYS A 27 62.94 8.08 2.21
CA CYS A 27 63.79 8.67 1.17
C CYS A 27 64.76 9.68 1.78
N GLY A 28 66.03 9.29 1.96
CA GLY A 28 67.06 10.25 2.34
C GLY A 28 68.33 9.66 2.92
N SER A 29 69.15 8.98 2.09
CA SER A 29 70.62 9.10 2.07
C SER A 29 71.27 7.80 1.61
N ASN A 30 71.61 7.77 0.32
CA ASN A 30 72.53 6.83 -0.27
C ASN A 30 73.94 7.47 -0.28
N GLN A 31 74.94 6.68 0.11
CA GLN A 31 76.37 6.82 -0.14
C GLN A 31 77.20 7.79 0.74
N ASN A 32 77.61 7.31 1.91
CA ASN A 32 78.93 7.63 2.45
C ASN A 32 79.90 6.48 2.13
N LYS A 33 80.83 6.74 1.21
CA LYS A 33 82.00 5.89 0.92
C LYS A 33 82.98 5.94 2.10
N PRO A 34 83.58 4.81 2.51
CA PRO A 34 84.68 4.84 3.47
C PRO A 34 85.98 5.14 2.71
N THR A 35 86.55 6.34 2.89
CA THR A 35 87.92 6.61 2.45
C THR A 35 88.91 6.03 3.44
N PHE A 36 89.37 4.85 3.06
CA PHE A 36 90.60 4.15 3.41
C PHE A 36 91.72 5.04 4.01
N PHE A 37 92.08 4.74 5.26
CA PHE A 37 93.31 5.18 5.92
C PHE A 37 94.54 4.56 5.21
N LYS A 38 95.51 5.38 4.81
CA LYS A 38 96.82 4.91 4.37
C LYS A 38 97.91 5.66 5.14
N THR A 39 98.55 4.97 6.08
CA THR A 39 99.76 5.40 6.79
C THR A 39 101.02 5.20 5.91
N PRO A 40 102.17 5.82 6.27
CA PRO A 40 103.20 6.33 5.35
C PRO A 40 104.43 5.41 5.21
N PRO A 41 105.43 5.74 4.37
CA PRO A 41 106.80 5.30 4.60
C PRO A 41 107.69 6.45 5.07
N GLN A 42 108.51 6.06 6.04
CA GLN A 42 109.50 6.83 6.78
C GLN A 42 110.70 7.23 5.90
N THR A 43 111.33 8.38 6.20
CA THR A 43 112.77 8.58 5.99
C THR A 43 113.40 9.22 7.23
N THR A 44 114.00 8.33 8.00
CA THR A 44 115.16 8.44 8.90
C THR A 44 116.01 9.72 8.86
N SER A 45 116.12 10.40 10.02
CA SER A 45 117.40 10.67 10.71
C SER A 45 117.18 11.30 12.11
N PRO A 46 117.83 10.81 13.19
CA PRO A 46 117.84 11.45 14.52
C PRO A 46 119.26 11.94 14.88
N PRO A 47 119.51 12.47 16.10
CA PRO A 47 118.84 13.59 16.77
C PRO A 47 119.88 14.64 17.24
N ARG A 48 119.45 15.85 17.62
CA ARG A 48 120.17 16.62 18.64
C ARG A 48 119.19 17.09 19.71
N LEU A 49 119.51 16.62 20.92
CA LEU A 49 118.81 16.84 22.18
C LEU A 49 118.87 18.31 22.64
N ASN A 50 117.87 18.61 23.48
CA ASN A 50 117.77 19.70 24.47
C ASN A 50 117.24 21.05 23.99
N THR A 51 115.94 21.28 24.23
CA THR A 51 115.43 22.23 25.24
C THR A 51 113.90 22.03 25.43
N PRO A 52 113.28 22.55 26.51
CA PRO A 52 112.27 21.85 27.30
C PRO A 52 110.84 21.97 26.76
N ILE A 53 110.02 20.95 27.06
CA ILE A 53 108.56 20.95 27.25
C ILE A 53 107.83 22.10 26.54
N MET A 54 107.69 21.99 25.22
CA MET A 54 106.61 22.67 24.50
C MET A 54 105.42 21.73 24.52
N LEU A 55 104.54 21.93 25.51
CA LEU A 55 103.17 21.40 25.55
C LEU A 55 102.30 21.94 24.37
N LEU A 56 102.90 22.63 23.40
CA LEU A 56 102.33 23.13 22.15
C LEU A 56 103.41 23.01 21.04
N ASP A 57 103.54 21.84 20.42
CA ASP A 57 104.45 21.61 19.28
C ASP A 57 103.84 22.05 17.91
N GLU A 58 102.63 22.61 17.91
CA GLU A 58 102.06 23.30 16.75
C GLU A 58 102.11 24.82 16.98
N ASP A 59 102.62 25.55 15.97
CA ASP A 59 102.54 27.00 15.94
C ASP A 59 101.07 27.43 16.15
N PRO A 60 100.74 28.25 17.17
CA PRO A 60 99.36 28.60 17.49
C PRO A 60 98.63 29.28 16.32
N GLY A 61 99.38 29.92 15.40
CA GLY A 61 98.83 30.44 14.15
C GLY A 61 98.22 29.33 13.27
N THR A 62 98.86 28.17 13.19
CA THR A 62 98.39 27.04 12.37
C THR A 62 97.08 26.45 12.91
N LEU A 63 96.94 26.31 14.24
CA LEU A 63 95.69 25.85 14.87
C LEU A 63 94.55 26.87 14.69
N ILE A 64 94.85 28.17 14.80
CA ILE A 64 93.88 29.24 14.52
C ILE A 64 93.43 29.20 13.06
N HIS A 65 94.34 29.01 12.11
CA HIS A 65 93.99 28.87 10.70
C HIS A 65 93.18 27.60 10.42
N HIS A 66 93.51 26.48 11.05
CA HIS A 66 92.75 25.23 10.91
C HIS A 66 91.34 25.35 11.51
N THR A 67 91.19 26.00 12.67
CA THR A 67 89.88 26.25 13.29
C THR A 67 89.02 27.23 12.49
N ILE A 68 89.62 28.28 11.90
CA ILE A 68 88.92 29.18 10.97
C ILE A 68 88.49 28.45 9.69
N GLY A 69 89.38 27.63 9.11
CA GLY A 69 89.09 26.87 7.89
C GLY A 69 88.04 25.78 8.07
N ASN A 70 87.96 25.18 9.28
CA ASN A 70 86.98 24.15 9.59
C ASN A 70 85.63 24.73 10.06
N PHE A 71 85.55 26.03 10.38
CA PHE A 71 84.32 26.71 10.76
C PHE A 71 83.49 27.08 9.53
N ASN A 72 82.70 26.11 9.04
CA ASN A 72 81.86 26.26 7.86
C ASN A 72 80.52 26.94 8.20
N ILE A 73 80.41 28.24 7.96
CA ILE A 73 79.19 29.04 8.22
C ILE A 73 78.08 28.75 7.20
N HIS A 74 78.45 28.36 5.98
CA HIS A 74 77.52 28.12 4.88
C HIS A 74 76.46 27.04 5.14
N PRO A 75 76.79 25.82 5.61
CA PRO A 75 75.79 24.80 5.92
C PRO A 75 74.79 25.25 6.99
N ASP A 76 75.24 26.00 8.01
CA ASP A 76 74.36 26.51 9.06
C ASP A 76 73.40 27.58 8.52
N LYS A 77 73.90 28.50 7.69
CA LYS A 77 73.07 29.48 7.00
C LYS A 77 72.00 28.81 6.12
N GLN A 78 72.38 27.74 5.41
CA GLN A 78 71.44 26.95 4.62
C GLN A 78 70.44 26.23 5.51
N ALA A 79 70.84 25.67 6.64
CA ALA A 79 69.95 25.02 7.59
C ALA A 79 68.90 26.00 8.15
N VAL A 80 69.31 27.21 8.55
CA VAL A 80 68.41 28.27 9.00
C VAL A 80 67.41 28.66 7.90
N THR A 81 67.87 28.76 6.65
CA THR A 81 66.99 29.06 5.51
C THR A 81 65.94 27.97 5.33
N ARG A 82 66.34 26.68 5.36
CA ARG A 82 65.40 25.54 5.26
C ARG A 82 64.39 25.51 6.42
N ILE A 83 64.83 25.85 7.63
CA ILE A 83 63.95 25.93 8.81
C ILE A 83 62.91 27.03 8.60
N ASN A 84 63.32 28.19 8.11
CA ASN A 84 62.41 29.30 7.84
C ASN A 84 61.38 28.94 6.74
N ASP A 85 61.81 28.27 5.68
CA ASP A 85 60.91 27.79 4.62
C ASP A 85 59.91 26.76 5.17
N SER A 86 60.38 25.83 6.01
CA SER A 86 59.54 24.84 6.68
C SER A 86 58.52 25.50 7.62
N LEU A 87 58.94 26.51 8.38
CA LEU A 87 58.08 27.28 9.28
C LEU A 87 57.00 28.04 8.47
N SER A 88 57.38 28.67 7.37
CA SER A 88 56.44 29.40 6.50
C SER A 88 55.39 28.46 5.89
N THR A 89 55.81 27.28 5.44
CA THR A 89 54.92 26.25 4.90
C THR A 89 53.96 25.73 5.99
N LEU A 90 54.47 25.52 7.21
CA LEU A 90 53.66 25.10 8.35
C LEU A 90 52.64 26.17 8.74
N GLN A 91 53.04 27.44 8.76
CA GLN A 91 52.14 28.57 9.03
C GLN A 91 51.01 28.63 7.99
N GLN A 92 51.34 28.54 6.70
CA GLN A 92 50.32 28.50 5.63
C GLN A 92 49.35 27.33 5.78
N SER A 93 49.86 26.13 6.07
CA SER A 93 49.04 24.94 6.35
C SER A 93 48.11 25.14 7.55
N ARG A 94 48.63 25.73 8.64
CA ARG A 94 47.84 26.05 9.83
C ARG A 94 46.74 27.04 9.51
N ASP A 95 47.04 28.11 8.78
CA ASP A 95 46.09 29.15 8.44
C ASP A 95 44.98 28.63 7.52
N LEU A 96 45.29 27.67 6.63
CA LEU A 96 44.29 26.97 5.85
C LEU A 96 43.37 26.13 6.74
N ARG A 97 43.94 25.32 7.64
CA ARG A 97 43.15 24.47 8.55
C ARG A 97 42.27 25.28 9.50
N ILE A 98 42.75 26.42 10.00
CA ILE A 98 41.97 27.32 10.85
C ILE A 98 40.80 27.89 10.05
N ARG A 99 41.03 28.39 8.83
CA ARG A 99 39.95 28.91 7.97
C ARG A 99 38.91 27.85 7.65
N ASP A 100 39.33 26.63 7.36
CA ASP A 100 38.41 25.53 7.09
C ASP A 100 37.55 25.19 8.31
N ALA A 101 38.16 25.09 9.50
CA ALA A 101 37.46 24.85 10.75
C ALA A 101 36.50 26.00 11.13
N GLU A 102 36.90 27.25 10.93
CA GLU A 102 36.02 28.40 11.13
C GLU A 102 34.84 28.38 10.15
N SER A 103 35.08 28.00 8.89
CA SER A 103 34.03 27.90 7.88
C SER A 103 33.02 26.81 8.23
N SER A 104 33.48 25.66 8.74
CA SER A 104 32.61 24.56 9.15
C SER A 104 31.82 24.93 10.40
N LEU A 105 32.45 25.57 11.39
CA LEU A 105 31.78 26.07 12.59
C LEU A 105 30.69 27.08 12.24
N ARG A 106 30.96 28.03 11.33
CA ARG A 106 29.95 28.99 10.85
C ARG A 106 28.78 28.30 10.17
N LYS A 107 29.02 27.25 9.36
CA LYS A 107 27.95 26.46 8.71
C LYS A 107 27.10 25.72 9.75
N LEU A 108 27.73 25.03 10.68
CA LEU A 108 27.06 24.30 11.76
C LEU A 108 26.25 25.23 12.66
N SER A 109 26.80 26.41 13.00
CA SER A 109 26.09 27.42 13.80
C SER A 109 24.84 27.93 13.10
N ARG A 110 24.90 28.20 11.78
CA ARG A 110 23.70 28.57 11.00
C ARG A 110 22.67 27.45 10.97
N HIS A 111 23.12 26.20 10.80
CA HIS A 111 22.24 25.03 10.77
C HIS A 111 21.55 24.81 12.12
N LEU A 112 22.30 24.93 13.22
CA LEU A 112 21.76 24.88 14.58
C LEU A 112 20.68 25.94 14.74
N ASN A 113 20.99 27.20 14.45
CA ASN A 113 20.02 28.29 14.60
C ASN A 113 18.75 28.03 13.79
N SER A 114 18.87 27.54 12.55
CA SER A 114 17.71 27.17 11.72
C SER A 114 16.90 26.03 12.30
N LEU A 115 17.53 25.00 12.87
CA LEU A 115 16.81 23.89 13.51
C LEU A 115 16.14 24.33 14.81
N THR A 116 16.80 25.18 15.59
CA THR A 116 16.23 25.74 16.82
C THR A 116 15.01 26.59 16.52
N THR A 117 15.06 27.46 15.51
CA THR A 117 13.87 28.25 15.11
C THR A 117 12.75 27.35 14.60
N GLN A 118 13.05 26.33 13.79
CA GLN A 118 12.04 25.36 13.35
C GLN A 118 11.43 24.59 14.53
N HIS A 119 12.23 24.24 15.52
CA HIS A 119 11.75 23.54 16.71
C HIS A 119 10.86 24.43 17.58
N GLU A 120 11.27 25.69 17.78
CA GLU A 120 10.47 26.69 18.51
C GLU A 120 9.15 26.98 17.79
N GLU A 121 9.18 27.12 16.46
CA GLU A 121 7.97 27.25 15.63
C GLU A 121 7.06 26.02 15.76
N ALA A 122 7.63 24.81 15.70
CA ALA A 122 6.86 23.57 15.85
C ALA A 122 6.23 23.47 17.25
N ILE A 123 6.94 23.85 18.31
CA ILE A 123 6.40 23.90 19.67
C ILE A 123 5.30 24.97 19.78
N ALA A 124 5.51 26.15 19.21
CA ALA A 124 4.55 27.25 19.27
C ALA A 124 3.24 26.91 18.51
N VAL A 125 3.34 26.20 17.39
CA VAL A 125 2.18 25.71 16.63
C VAL A 125 1.51 24.52 17.35
N HIS A 126 2.29 23.65 17.97
CA HIS A 126 1.79 22.44 18.60
C HIS A 126 1.36 22.67 20.07
N ASP A 127 0.10 23.08 20.24
CA ASP A 127 -0.58 23.03 21.54
C ASP A 127 -1.05 21.60 21.82
N SER A 128 -0.26 20.85 22.59
CA SER A 128 -0.53 19.43 22.91
C SER A 128 -1.88 19.24 23.61
N GLY A 129 -2.35 20.24 24.37
CA GLY A 129 -3.65 20.21 25.02
C GLY A 129 -4.81 20.31 24.03
N LYS A 130 -4.71 21.24 23.06
CA LYS A 130 -5.70 21.34 21.97
C LYS A 130 -5.73 20.09 21.10
N HIS A 131 -4.57 19.57 20.73
CA HIS A 131 -4.48 18.34 19.93
C HIS A 131 -5.09 17.13 20.67
N ALA A 132 -4.80 16.97 21.97
CA ALA A 132 -5.42 15.91 22.78
C ALA A 132 -6.94 16.08 22.87
N ALA A 133 -7.44 17.32 23.04
CA ALA A 133 -8.87 17.60 23.05
C ALA A 133 -9.53 17.29 21.69
N GLU A 134 -8.88 17.64 20.58
CA GLU A 134 -9.35 17.36 19.22
C GLU A 134 -9.42 15.85 18.94
N ILE A 135 -8.41 15.08 19.37
CA ILE A 135 -8.44 13.61 19.28
C ILE A 135 -9.66 13.04 20.01
N VAL A 136 -9.90 13.47 21.25
CA VAL A 136 -11.05 12.99 22.03
C VAL A 136 -12.37 13.38 21.34
N GLU A 137 -12.47 14.58 20.80
CA GLU A 137 -13.65 15.00 20.05
C GLU A 137 -13.87 14.13 18.80
N LEU A 138 -12.82 13.87 18.02
CA LEU A 138 -12.88 12.99 16.86
C LEU A 138 -13.25 11.56 17.23
N ASP A 139 -12.73 11.03 18.33
CA ASP A 139 -13.10 9.69 18.82
C ASP A 139 -14.58 9.62 19.22
N THR A 140 -15.12 10.66 19.87
CA THR A 140 -16.55 10.70 20.17
C THR A 140 -17.40 10.79 18.89
N LYS A 141 -16.96 11.55 17.89
CA LYS A 141 -17.62 11.64 16.57
C LYS A 141 -17.58 10.30 15.85
N LYS A 142 -16.43 9.63 15.83
CA LYS A 142 -16.25 8.29 15.25
C LYS A 142 -17.20 7.28 15.90
N PHE A 143 -17.31 7.29 17.24
CA PHE A 143 -18.22 6.40 17.95
C PHE A 143 -19.69 6.69 17.63
N ARG A 144 -20.08 7.96 17.53
CA ARG A 144 -21.45 8.35 17.13
C ARG A 144 -21.79 7.90 15.71
N ILE A 145 -20.87 8.11 14.76
CA ILE A 145 -21.06 7.69 13.37
C ILE A 145 -21.15 6.17 13.27
N ALA A 146 -20.26 5.44 13.95
CA ALA A 146 -20.31 3.97 13.97
C ALA A 146 -21.64 3.47 14.55
N LYS A 147 -22.12 4.06 15.65
CA LYS A 147 -23.42 3.72 16.23
C LYS A 147 -24.57 3.97 15.24
N ALA A 148 -24.60 5.14 14.60
CA ALA A 148 -25.63 5.48 13.63
C ALA A 148 -25.58 4.57 12.40
N ALA A 149 -24.38 4.18 11.94
CA ALA A 149 -24.22 3.22 10.86
C ALA A 149 -24.80 1.86 11.23
N SER A 150 -24.48 1.34 12.43
CA SER A 150 -25.06 0.07 12.91
C SER A 150 -26.58 0.12 13.08
N GLU A 151 -27.14 1.25 13.54
CA GLU A 151 -28.60 1.42 13.62
C GLU A 151 -29.24 1.41 12.21
N LEU A 152 -28.61 2.03 11.22
CA LEU A 152 -29.06 2.01 9.82
C LEU A 152 -28.90 0.64 9.17
N GLU A 153 -27.84 -0.10 9.47
CA GLU A 153 -27.65 -1.48 9.00
C GLU A 153 -28.77 -2.39 9.49
N ILE A 154 -29.10 -2.32 10.79
CA ILE A 154 -30.22 -3.09 11.39
C ILE A 154 -31.55 -2.73 10.72
N GLU A 155 -31.80 -1.44 10.46
CA GLU A 155 -33.03 -1.01 9.79
C GLU A 155 -33.07 -1.44 8.32
N SER A 156 -31.93 -1.45 7.62
CA SER A 156 -31.83 -1.98 6.25
C SER A 156 -32.16 -3.47 6.23
N GLU A 157 -31.57 -4.28 7.10
CA GLU A 157 -31.86 -5.70 7.21
C GLU A 157 -33.34 -5.96 7.51
N ARG A 158 -33.94 -5.14 8.38
CA ARG A 158 -35.38 -5.20 8.69
C ARG A 158 -36.24 -4.93 7.45
N LEU A 159 -35.97 -3.83 6.74
CA LEU A 159 -36.71 -3.46 5.53
C LEU A 159 -36.50 -4.45 4.39
N GLU A 160 -35.29 -5.00 4.24
CA GLU A 160 -34.99 -6.05 3.27
C GLU A 160 -35.79 -7.32 3.54
N SER A 161 -35.93 -7.70 4.82
CA SER A 161 -36.79 -8.84 5.19
C SER A 161 -38.26 -8.59 4.86
N GLU A 162 -38.77 -7.37 5.07
CA GLU A 162 -40.14 -6.99 4.69
C GLU A 162 -40.34 -7.01 3.18
N LEU A 163 -39.37 -6.49 2.41
CA LEU A 163 -39.41 -6.54 0.96
C LEU A 163 -39.41 -7.97 0.44
N GLU A 164 -38.62 -8.87 1.03
CA GLU A 164 -38.59 -10.27 0.62
C GLU A 164 -39.92 -10.96 0.89
N MET A 165 -40.52 -10.76 2.08
CA MET A 165 -41.86 -11.29 2.38
C MET A 165 -42.93 -10.77 1.41
N LEU A 166 -42.88 -9.48 1.05
CA LEU A 166 -43.82 -8.89 0.10
C LEU A 166 -43.60 -9.40 -1.33
N LYS A 167 -42.36 -9.63 -1.73
CA LYS A 167 -42.04 -10.24 -3.03
C LYS A 167 -42.51 -11.68 -3.10
N GLU A 168 -42.30 -12.47 -2.05
CA GLU A 168 -42.81 -13.85 -1.97
C GLU A 168 -44.34 -13.86 -2.08
N ARG A 169 -45.03 -13.00 -1.32
CA ARG A 169 -46.49 -12.87 -1.41
C ARG A 169 -46.98 -12.41 -2.77
N LEU A 170 -46.24 -11.52 -3.43
CA LEU A 170 -46.54 -11.09 -4.79
C LEU A 170 -46.33 -12.25 -5.77
N ALA A 171 -45.23 -13.00 -5.65
CA ALA A 171 -44.97 -14.18 -6.48
C ALA A 171 -46.05 -15.26 -6.29
N ASP A 172 -46.52 -15.48 -5.06
CA ASP A 172 -47.64 -16.36 -4.77
C ASP A 172 -48.91 -15.90 -5.50
N LEU A 173 -49.24 -14.61 -5.44
CA LEU A 173 -50.41 -14.05 -6.12
C LEU A 173 -50.27 -14.06 -7.65
N GLU A 174 -49.08 -13.79 -8.18
CA GLU A 174 -48.80 -13.90 -9.62
C GLU A 174 -48.92 -15.35 -10.09
N SER A 175 -48.48 -16.32 -9.28
CA SER A 175 -48.62 -17.75 -9.58
C SER A 175 -50.07 -18.22 -9.54
N GLN A 176 -50.91 -17.64 -8.66
CA GLN A 176 -52.35 -17.90 -8.61
C GLN A 176 -53.09 -17.34 -9.83
N GLY A 177 -52.52 -16.35 -10.53
CA GLY A 177 -53.06 -15.79 -11.76
C GLY A 177 -54.43 -15.11 -11.61
N LEU A 178 -55.00 -14.63 -12.72
CA LEU A 178 -56.33 -13.99 -12.76
C LEU A 178 -57.49 -14.98 -12.52
N GLU A 179 -57.21 -16.27 -12.61
CA GLU A 179 -58.20 -17.35 -12.51
C GLU A 179 -58.49 -17.75 -11.05
N GLY A 180 -57.69 -17.24 -10.10
CA GLY A 180 -57.77 -17.59 -8.69
C GLY A 180 -57.09 -18.92 -8.38
N ASP A 181 -57.13 -19.31 -7.12
CA ASP A 181 -56.54 -20.56 -6.62
C ASP A 181 -56.93 -21.78 -7.48
N GLU A 182 -56.04 -22.76 -7.61
CA GLU A 182 -56.21 -23.95 -8.44
C GLU A 182 -57.51 -24.72 -8.10
N ALA A 183 -57.96 -24.63 -6.85
CA ALA A 183 -59.27 -25.16 -6.43
C ALA A 183 -60.44 -24.44 -7.09
N THR A 184 -60.40 -23.11 -7.17
CA THR A 184 -61.43 -22.27 -7.80
C THR A 184 -61.43 -22.45 -9.32
N ARG A 185 -60.25 -22.65 -9.92
CA ARG A 185 -60.13 -22.92 -11.35
C ARG A 185 -60.73 -24.28 -11.74
N ARG A 186 -60.49 -25.34 -10.97
CA ARG A 186 -61.10 -26.67 -11.21
C ARG A 186 -62.62 -26.68 -11.08
N GLU A 187 -63.16 -25.90 -10.14
CA GLU A 187 -64.61 -25.75 -9.97
C GLU A 187 -65.22 -25.07 -11.21
N ARG A 188 -64.61 -23.98 -11.70
CA ARG A 188 -65.04 -23.31 -12.93
C ARG A 188 -64.90 -24.18 -14.17
N GLU A 189 -63.81 -24.92 -14.34
CA GLU A 189 -63.64 -25.84 -15.47
C GLU A 189 -64.70 -26.96 -15.46
N ALA A 190 -65.06 -27.47 -14.28
CA ALA A 190 -66.13 -28.45 -14.12
C ALA A 190 -67.50 -27.87 -14.47
N ASP A 191 -67.78 -26.67 -13.98
CA ASP A 191 -69.02 -25.95 -14.28
C ASP A 191 -69.12 -25.62 -15.77
N ASP A 192 -68.06 -25.13 -16.41
CA ASP A 192 -68.02 -24.84 -17.85
C ASP A 192 -68.26 -26.10 -18.69
N ALA A 193 -67.73 -27.25 -18.30
CA ALA A 193 -68.00 -28.51 -18.98
C ALA A 193 -69.49 -28.92 -18.88
N THR A 194 -70.14 -28.69 -17.73
CA THR A 194 -71.57 -28.94 -17.58
C THR A 194 -72.41 -27.94 -18.36
N ILE A 195 -72.05 -26.66 -18.33
CA ILE A 195 -72.70 -25.57 -19.08
C ILE A 195 -72.60 -25.84 -20.59
N LEU A 196 -71.43 -26.26 -21.08
CA LEU A 196 -71.23 -26.60 -22.49
C LEU A 196 -72.09 -27.81 -22.90
N ARG A 197 -72.13 -28.86 -22.06
CA ARG A 197 -73.02 -30.03 -22.29
C ARG A 197 -74.48 -29.60 -22.33
N LEU A 198 -74.94 -28.79 -21.38
CA LEU A 198 -76.30 -28.25 -21.35
C LEU A 198 -76.60 -27.40 -22.58
N LYS A 199 -75.64 -26.58 -23.04
CA LYS A 199 -75.77 -25.77 -24.27
C LYS A 199 -75.89 -26.63 -25.52
N ILE A 200 -75.16 -27.75 -25.60
CA ILE A 200 -75.27 -28.72 -26.69
C ILE A 200 -76.68 -29.35 -26.68
N PHE A 201 -77.16 -29.83 -25.54
CA PHE A 201 -78.51 -30.42 -25.44
C PHE A 201 -79.61 -29.41 -25.80
N ARG A 202 -79.46 -28.14 -25.41
CA ARG A 202 -80.37 -27.08 -25.82
C ARG A 202 -80.30 -26.79 -27.32
N SER A 203 -79.10 -26.80 -27.91
CA SER A 203 -78.92 -26.61 -29.35
C SER A 203 -79.48 -27.76 -30.19
N LEU A 204 -79.55 -28.97 -29.62
CA LEU A 204 -80.22 -30.13 -30.21
C LEU A 204 -81.76 -30.03 -30.14
N GLY A 205 -82.29 -28.94 -29.58
CA GLY A 205 -83.72 -28.66 -29.54
C GLY A 205 -84.44 -29.31 -28.36
N ILE A 206 -83.71 -29.78 -27.35
CA ILE A 206 -84.27 -30.36 -26.12
C ILE A 206 -84.29 -29.26 -25.06
N ASP A 207 -85.45 -28.64 -24.86
CA ASP A 207 -85.69 -27.70 -23.76
C ASP A 207 -86.36 -28.44 -22.60
N ILE A 208 -85.88 -28.22 -21.38
CA ILE A 208 -86.49 -28.79 -20.17
C ILE A 208 -87.17 -27.64 -19.43
N GLU A 209 -88.48 -27.76 -19.20
CA GLU A 209 -89.22 -26.76 -18.42
C GLU A 209 -89.38 -27.24 -16.97
N PRO A 210 -88.99 -26.42 -15.98
CA PRO A 210 -89.30 -26.70 -14.59
C PRO A 210 -90.79 -26.48 -14.33
N ASP A 211 -91.38 -27.37 -13.54
CA ASP A 211 -92.74 -27.21 -12.99
C ASP A 211 -92.75 -26.17 -11.84
N GLU A 212 -93.92 -25.69 -11.41
CA GLU A 212 -94.08 -24.67 -10.34
C GLU A 212 -93.44 -25.09 -9.00
N ALA A 213 -93.21 -26.39 -8.79
CA ALA A 213 -92.52 -26.97 -7.64
C ALA A 213 -91.01 -27.20 -7.82
N GLY A 214 -90.41 -26.74 -8.93
CA GLY A 214 -88.98 -26.86 -9.22
C GLY A 214 -88.51 -28.25 -9.71
N ASN A 215 -89.45 -29.16 -9.99
CA ASN A 215 -89.14 -30.49 -10.52
C ASN A 215 -89.13 -30.48 -12.06
N PHE A 216 -88.11 -31.10 -12.67
CA PHE A 216 -87.92 -31.17 -14.12
C PHE A 216 -88.70 -32.34 -14.75
N ASN A 217 -90.02 -32.26 -14.74
CA ASN A 217 -90.89 -33.36 -15.19
C ASN A 217 -91.38 -33.21 -16.65
N ARG A 218 -91.05 -32.10 -17.33
CA ARG A 218 -91.51 -31.81 -18.69
C ARG A 218 -90.35 -31.43 -19.60
N ALA A 219 -90.18 -32.18 -20.69
CA ALA A 219 -89.21 -31.89 -21.73
C ALA A 219 -89.94 -31.58 -23.05
N VAL A 220 -89.52 -30.52 -23.72
CA VAL A 220 -90.05 -30.06 -25.00
C VAL A 220 -88.97 -30.25 -26.05
N ILE A 221 -89.26 -31.09 -27.05
CA ILE A 221 -88.35 -31.40 -28.14
C ILE A 221 -88.83 -30.69 -29.39
N ARG A 222 -88.00 -29.81 -29.94
CA ARG A 222 -88.26 -29.03 -31.14
C ARG A 222 -87.44 -29.60 -32.29
N ASN A 223 -88.08 -30.23 -33.27
CA ASN A 223 -87.39 -30.72 -34.47
C ASN A 223 -87.29 -29.57 -35.49
N SER A 224 -86.08 -29.01 -35.64
CA SER A 224 -85.81 -27.86 -36.52
C SER A 224 -86.06 -28.14 -38.02
N ARG A 225 -86.06 -29.41 -38.46
CA ARG A 225 -86.27 -29.79 -39.87
C ARG A 225 -87.73 -29.91 -40.27
N LYS A 226 -88.59 -30.32 -39.33
CA LYS A 226 -90.01 -30.63 -39.60
C LYS A 226 -90.98 -29.59 -39.03
N GLY A 227 -90.51 -28.76 -38.09
CA GLY A 227 -91.32 -27.75 -37.42
C GLY A 227 -92.22 -28.28 -36.29
N ASP A 228 -92.13 -29.58 -35.98
CA ASP A 228 -92.95 -30.22 -34.96
C ASP A 228 -92.34 -30.05 -33.54
N VAL A 229 -93.23 -29.80 -32.57
CA VAL A 229 -92.89 -29.63 -31.16
C VAL A 229 -93.54 -30.76 -30.36
N HIS A 230 -92.73 -31.63 -29.79
CA HIS A 230 -93.19 -32.74 -28.94
C HIS A 230 -92.98 -32.40 -27.47
N VAL A 231 -94.08 -32.26 -26.73
CA VAL A 231 -94.05 -32.08 -25.27
C VAL A 231 -94.17 -33.46 -24.62
N VAL A 232 -93.14 -33.87 -23.88
CA VAL A 232 -93.06 -35.15 -23.21
C VAL A 232 -92.99 -34.93 -21.70
N ASN A 233 -93.94 -35.49 -20.98
CA ASN A 233 -93.89 -35.55 -19.52
C ASN A 233 -93.11 -36.81 -19.10
N ILE A 234 -92.03 -36.61 -18.36
CA ILE A 234 -91.15 -37.67 -17.88
C ILE A 234 -91.72 -38.22 -16.58
N ASP A 235 -92.42 -39.36 -16.66
CA ASP A 235 -92.89 -40.13 -15.51
C ASP A 235 -91.89 -41.27 -15.19
N PRO A 236 -91.49 -41.48 -13.92
CA PRO A 236 -90.63 -42.59 -13.49
C PRO A 236 -91.19 -44.00 -13.77
N LYS A 237 -92.45 -44.13 -14.19
CA LYS A 237 -93.06 -45.41 -14.59
C LYS A 237 -92.45 -46.02 -15.86
N PHE A 238 -91.77 -45.24 -16.70
CA PHE A 238 -91.15 -45.73 -17.93
C PHE A 238 -89.62 -45.82 -17.79
N SER A 239 -89.02 -46.85 -18.39
CA SER A 239 -87.56 -47.06 -18.36
C SER A 239 -86.81 -45.93 -19.07
N ARG A 240 -85.63 -45.56 -18.56
CA ARG A 240 -84.72 -44.59 -19.19
C ARG A 240 -84.44 -44.95 -20.67
N PHE A 241 -84.35 -46.24 -20.98
CA PHE A 241 -84.12 -46.72 -22.34
C PHE A 241 -85.28 -46.41 -23.29
N PHE A 242 -86.53 -46.41 -22.78
CA PHE A 242 -87.72 -46.05 -23.56
C PHE A 242 -87.68 -44.57 -23.96
N TYR A 243 -87.40 -43.67 -23.01
CA TYR A 243 -87.28 -42.24 -23.29
C TYR A 243 -86.11 -41.93 -24.24
N SER A 244 -84.95 -42.56 -24.06
CA SER A 244 -83.81 -42.37 -24.97
C SER A 244 -84.17 -42.75 -26.41
N ASN A 245 -84.77 -43.92 -26.65
CA ASN A 245 -85.17 -44.32 -28.00
C ASN A 245 -86.29 -43.44 -28.57
N TYR A 246 -87.19 -42.96 -27.73
CA TYR A 246 -88.25 -42.03 -28.13
C TYR A 246 -87.67 -40.68 -28.57
N PHE A 247 -86.73 -40.12 -27.81
CA PHE A 247 -86.05 -38.87 -28.13
C PHE A 247 -85.18 -38.98 -29.38
N TRP A 248 -84.42 -40.07 -29.54
CA TRP A 248 -83.63 -40.29 -30.75
C TRP A 248 -84.49 -40.52 -31.99
N SER A 249 -85.63 -41.22 -31.88
CA SER A 249 -86.53 -41.44 -33.02
C SER A 249 -87.28 -40.17 -33.46
N THR A 250 -87.69 -39.32 -32.51
CA THR A 250 -88.31 -38.01 -32.82
C THR A 250 -87.34 -36.99 -33.42
N MET A 251 -86.03 -37.18 -33.25
CA MET A 251 -84.99 -36.34 -33.87
C MET A 251 -84.51 -36.84 -35.26
N GLN A 252 -84.68 -38.13 -35.59
CA GLN A 252 -84.18 -38.74 -36.84
C GLN A 252 -85.19 -38.75 -38.00
N GLY A 253 -86.45 -38.38 -37.76
CA GLY A 253 -87.52 -38.30 -38.77
C GLY A 253 -87.98 -36.88 -39.11
#